data_AF-A0A2V9XQ75-F1
#
_entry.id   AF-A0A2V9XQ75-F1
#
_cell.length_a   1.000
_cell.length_b   1.000
_cell.length_c   1.000
_cell.angle_alpha   90.00
_cell.angle_beta   90.00
_cell.angle_gamma   90.00
#
_symmetry.space_group_name_H-M   'P 1'
#
loop_
_entity.id
_entity.type
_entity.pdbx_description
1 polymer ?
#
loop_
_entity_poly.entity_id
_entity_poly.type
_entity_poly.pdbx_seq_one_letter_code
_entity_poly.pdbx_strand_id
1 'polypeptide(L)'
;MNQKAWHALAVPVCLSLLLACGGGNSSPPPAPVSVSVSPPSADVATNTTQQFRATVTGTSNTAVNWSVAGVTGGNATVGTISSTGLYTAPSSVPSPATVPVTAAAQADPTKSGAATVTIVKQEINQQAQPFPIELGTTGGNVKDSTTQGNIITCCSGTLGALVSRGGPTFQFILSANHVLARSDQATTGEAISQPGLVDNNCKPRITVANLTQAAPLKTSNVDAAIAAVVAGAVDTSGKILEFGTPNTQPGAPASTTVTAAINMPVAKSGRSTALTCSSVQSINTTAPVDYHTSCADGTKFTVTFTNLIMVSGGSFSASGDSGSLIVNSQTAQPVALLFAGNSTNTVGNPIQPVLAALKDPVTNAMPMVVGGAQHPIACPAAAAVQASTVAVAEAEVKRATDVKTQHEAALMADPAVIGVGVGASEDSPEEAAVVIYVDKEKAHAPIPAVIDGVRTKVIVTDRFRATANNTTDASQRDPT
;
A
#
# COMPACT_ATOMS: atom_id res chain seq x y z
N MET A 1 -83.00 0.07 23.34
CA MET A 1 -83.76 -1.12 22.96
C MET A 1 -83.30 -2.27 23.85
N ASN A 2 -84.21 -2.72 24.72
CA ASN A 2 -84.38 -4.04 25.39
C ASN A 2 -83.16 -4.98 25.51
N GLN A 3 -82.87 -5.65 26.64
CA GLN A 3 -83.62 -5.89 27.88
C GLN A 3 -82.71 -6.60 28.92
N LYS A 4 -83.03 -6.35 30.20
CA LYS A 4 -83.08 -7.26 31.37
C LYS A 4 -81.81 -7.71 32.11
N ALA A 5 -81.81 -7.27 33.37
CA ALA A 5 -81.13 -7.80 34.56
C ALA A 5 -81.73 -9.14 35.05
N TRP A 6 -81.10 -9.72 36.10
CA TRP A 6 -81.63 -10.15 37.43
C TRP A 6 -80.52 -10.99 38.12
N HIS A 7 -79.81 -10.50 39.14
CA HIS A 7 -80.07 -10.54 40.60
C HIS A 7 -79.64 -11.84 41.32
N ALA A 8 -78.70 -11.72 42.28
CA ALA A 8 -78.88 -12.14 43.68
C ALA A 8 -77.69 -11.72 44.57
N LEU A 9 -77.99 -11.00 45.65
CA LEU A 9 -77.16 -10.73 46.83
C LEU A 9 -77.21 -11.90 47.83
N ALA A 10 -76.14 -12.11 48.61
CA ALA A 10 -76.14 -12.50 50.03
C ALA A 10 -74.67 -12.43 50.55
N VAL A 11 -74.26 -11.36 51.25
CA VAL A 11 -74.23 -11.14 52.73
C VAL A 11 -73.24 -12.05 53.50
N PRO A 12 -72.39 -11.51 54.38
CA PRO A 12 -71.13 -12.11 54.82
C PRO A 12 -71.24 -12.82 56.18
N VAL A 13 -70.32 -13.76 56.45
CA VAL A 13 -70.06 -14.25 57.81
C VAL A 13 -68.55 -14.22 58.06
N CYS A 14 -68.17 -13.39 59.02
CA CYS A 14 -66.85 -13.35 59.64
C CYS A 14 -66.52 -14.70 60.29
N LEU A 15 -65.34 -15.24 59.98
CA LEU A 15 -64.63 -16.14 60.88
C LEU A 15 -63.15 -15.76 60.89
N SER A 16 -62.74 -15.15 62.00
CA SER A 16 -61.39 -14.74 62.32
C SER A 16 -60.50 -15.96 62.58
N LEU A 17 -59.45 -16.14 61.77
CA LEU A 17 -58.32 -17.01 62.09
C LEU A 17 -56.99 -16.29 61.86
N LEU A 18 -56.32 -16.02 62.97
CA LEU A 18 -54.87 -16.02 63.23
C LEU A 18 -53.95 -15.39 62.15
N LEU A 19 -53.55 -14.15 62.43
CA LEU A 19 -52.33 -13.52 61.90
C LEU A 19 -51.11 -14.37 62.29
N ALA A 20 -50.64 -15.20 61.36
CA ALA A 20 -49.27 -15.69 61.35
C ALA A 20 -48.44 -14.74 60.47
N CYS A 21 -47.56 -13.96 61.10
CA CYS A 21 -46.53 -13.19 60.42
C CYS A 21 -45.52 -14.14 59.77
N GLY A 22 -45.82 -14.62 58.57
CA GLY A 22 -44.85 -15.20 57.66
C GLY A 22 -44.24 -14.11 56.81
N GLY A 23 -43.29 -13.34 57.37
CA GLY A 23 -42.43 -12.42 56.63
C GLY A 23 -41.50 -13.20 55.69
N GLY A 24 -42.06 -13.75 54.61
CA GLY A 24 -41.28 -14.26 53.51
C GLY A 24 -40.68 -13.06 52.79
N ASN A 25 -39.41 -12.75 53.08
CA ASN A 25 -38.59 -11.92 52.22
C ASN A 25 -38.51 -12.60 50.84
N SER A 26 -39.51 -12.36 49.98
CA SER A 26 -39.40 -12.59 48.55
C SER A 26 -38.49 -11.49 48.00
N SER A 27 -37.21 -11.57 48.36
CA SER A 27 -36.18 -10.85 47.63
C SER A 27 -36.32 -11.30 46.17
N PRO A 28 -36.51 -10.39 45.21
CA PRO A 28 -36.49 -10.77 43.81
C PRO A 28 -35.19 -11.54 43.51
N PRO A 29 -35.22 -12.54 42.61
CA PRO A 29 -34.03 -13.29 42.25
C PRO A 29 -32.90 -12.33 41.82
N PRO A 30 -31.64 -12.60 42.19
CA PRO A 30 -30.52 -11.78 41.72
C PRO A 30 -30.58 -11.66 40.20
N ALA A 31 -30.51 -10.43 39.69
CA ALA A 31 -30.49 -10.20 38.25
C ALA A 31 -29.27 -10.90 37.63
N PRO A 32 -29.42 -11.59 36.49
CA PRO A 32 -28.31 -12.33 35.89
C PRO A 32 -27.19 -11.37 35.47
N VAL A 33 -25.94 -11.77 35.69
CA VAL A 33 -24.78 -10.99 35.25
C VAL A 33 -24.77 -10.90 33.73
N SER A 34 -24.65 -9.69 33.20
CA SER A 34 -24.50 -9.44 31.77
C SER A 34 -23.40 -8.42 31.51
N VAL A 35 -22.75 -8.54 30.36
CA VAL A 35 -21.62 -7.69 29.94
C VAL A 35 -21.86 -7.22 28.52
N SER A 36 -21.70 -5.92 28.28
CA SER A 36 -21.66 -5.34 26.94
C SER A 36 -20.38 -4.53 26.75
N VAL A 37 -19.89 -4.42 25.51
CA VAL A 37 -18.72 -3.62 25.15
C VAL A 37 -19.14 -2.57 24.12
N SER A 38 -18.72 -1.32 24.32
CA SER A 38 -18.97 -0.21 23.40
C SER A 38 -17.67 0.51 23.03
N PRO A 39 -17.46 0.85 21.74
CA PRO A 39 -18.31 0.50 20.59
C PRO A 39 -18.29 -1.02 20.30
N PRO A 40 -19.33 -1.60 19.69
CA PRO A 40 -19.37 -3.04 19.36
C PRO A 40 -18.47 -3.40 18.18
N SER A 41 -18.07 -2.42 17.38
CA SER A 41 -17.05 -2.56 16.35
C SER A 41 -16.25 -1.27 16.16
N ALA A 42 -15.02 -1.38 15.70
CA ALA A 42 -14.18 -0.24 15.34
C ALA A 42 -13.18 -0.62 14.25
N ASP A 43 -12.93 0.30 13.32
CA ASP A 43 -11.79 0.23 12.41
C ASP A 43 -10.63 0.99 13.04
N VAL A 44 -9.52 0.31 13.32
CA VAL A 44 -8.39 0.86 14.06
C VAL A 44 -7.14 0.73 13.21
N ALA A 45 -6.53 1.86 12.86
CA ALA A 45 -5.30 1.86 12.09
C ALA A 45 -4.15 1.26 12.92
N THR A 46 -3.22 0.54 12.27
CA THR A 46 -1.99 0.04 12.90
C THR A 46 -1.29 1.11 13.74
N ASN A 47 -0.75 0.73 14.90
CA ASN A 47 -0.10 1.62 15.88
C ASN A 47 -0.98 2.75 16.47
N THR A 48 -2.29 2.76 16.21
CA THR A 48 -3.23 3.70 16.84
C THR A 48 -4.01 3.01 17.97
N THR A 49 -4.80 3.79 18.70
CA THR A 49 -5.54 3.30 19.87
C THR A 49 -7.04 3.50 19.72
N GLN A 50 -7.82 2.62 20.33
CA GLN A 50 -9.26 2.72 20.45
C GLN A 50 -9.69 2.44 21.89
N GLN A 51 -10.47 3.33 22.46
CA GLN A 51 -11.05 3.12 23.78
C GLN A 51 -12.31 2.25 23.67
N PHE A 52 -12.32 1.14 24.40
CA PHE A 52 -13.51 0.33 24.65
C PHE A 52 -13.98 0.50 26.09
N ARG A 53 -15.29 0.46 26.29
CA ARG A 53 -15.90 0.50 27.62
C ARG A 53 -16.77 -0.73 27.82
N ALA A 54 -16.51 -1.47 28.87
CA ALA A 54 -17.37 -2.56 29.30
C ALA A 54 -18.43 -2.04 30.27
N THR A 55 -19.68 -2.48 30.11
CA THR A 55 -20.76 -2.26 31.07
C THR A 55 -21.18 -3.60 31.63
N VAL A 56 -21.04 -3.77 32.95
CA VAL A 56 -21.45 -4.98 33.68
C VAL A 56 -22.69 -4.66 34.50
N THR A 57 -23.73 -5.49 34.39
CA THR A 57 -24.97 -5.36 35.20
C THR A 57 -25.28 -6.68 35.91
N GLY A 58 -26.23 -6.67 36.85
CA GLY A 58 -26.63 -7.86 37.62
C GLY A 58 -25.70 -8.20 38.79
N THR A 59 -24.70 -7.36 39.07
CA THR A 59 -23.73 -7.54 40.18
C THR A 59 -23.22 -6.18 40.67
N SER A 60 -22.73 -6.13 41.91
CA SER A 60 -22.04 -4.95 42.47
C SER A 60 -20.57 -4.86 42.02
N ASN A 61 -19.96 -5.99 41.63
CA ASN A 61 -18.61 -6.00 41.08
C ASN A 61 -18.67 -5.81 39.56
N THR A 62 -18.35 -4.60 39.11
CA THR A 62 -18.39 -4.20 37.68
C THR A 62 -17.04 -4.28 36.97
N ALA A 63 -16.00 -4.83 37.62
CA ALA A 63 -14.68 -5.00 37.02
C ALA A 63 -14.68 -6.11 35.95
N VAL A 64 -13.81 -5.96 34.95
CA VAL A 64 -13.66 -6.90 33.84
C VAL A 64 -12.20 -7.27 33.60
N ASN A 65 -11.99 -8.45 33.03
CA ASN A 65 -10.71 -8.89 32.48
C ASN A 65 -10.76 -8.75 30.95
N TRP A 66 -9.83 -7.99 30.39
CA TRP A 66 -9.73 -7.77 28.94
C TRP A 66 -8.81 -8.78 28.27
N SER A 67 -9.21 -9.21 27.07
CA SER A 67 -8.38 -10.04 26.18
C SER A 67 -8.56 -9.61 24.72
N VAL A 68 -7.55 -9.89 23.90
CA VAL A 68 -7.59 -9.71 22.44
C VAL A 68 -7.33 -11.06 21.79
N ALA A 69 -8.23 -11.50 20.92
CA ALA A 69 -8.17 -12.83 20.29
C ALA A 69 -7.93 -13.99 21.30
N GLY A 70 -8.53 -13.88 22.48
CA GLY A 70 -8.40 -14.88 23.57
C GLY A 70 -7.13 -14.77 24.42
N VAL A 71 -6.21 -13.85 24.10
CA VAL A 71 -4.98 -13.61 24.89
C VAL A 71 -5.24 -12.47 25.89
N THR A 72 -5.10 -12.74 27.20
CA THR A 72 -5.23 -11.71 28.24
C THR A 72 -4.27 -10.54 27.99
N GLY A 73 -4.81 -9.32 27.89
CA GLY A 73 -4.03 -8.12 27.56
C GLY A 73 -3.52 -8.05 26.12
N GLY A 74 -3.70 -9.10 25.31
CA GLY A 74 -3.25 -9.17 23.91
C GLY A 74 -1.74 -9.42 23.73
N ASN A 75 -1.24 -9.21 22.51
CA ASN A 75 0.18 -9.38 22.16
C ASN A 75 0.56 -8.51 20.94
N ALA A 76 1.83 -8.55 20.53
CA ALA A 76 2.32 -7.72 19.42
C ALA A 76 1.72 -8.04 18.03
N THR A 77 1.15 -9.24 17.84
CA THR A 77 0.57 -9.67 16.56
C THR A 77 -0.90 -9.30 16.39
N VAL A 78 -1.70 -9.31 17.46
CA VAL A 78 -3.14 -8.99 17.41
C VAL A 78 -3.48 -7.65 18.08
N GLY A 79 -2.49 -6.96 18.64
CA GLY A 79 -2.68 -5.75 19.44
C GLY A 79 -2.79 -6.04 20.93
N THR A 80 -2.63 -5.00 21.75
CA THR A 80 -2.70 -5.07 23.21
C THR A 80 -3.88 -4.27 23.75
N ILE A 81 -4.37 -4.61 24.93
CA ILE A 81 -5.44 -3.86 25.60
C ILE A 81 -5.13 -3.65 27.08
N SER A 82 -5.29 -2.41 27.55
CA SER A 82 -5.09 -2.07 28.95
C SER A 82 -6.24 -2.60 29.85
N SER A 83 -6.02 -2.60 31.17
CA SER A 83 -7.08 -2.88 32.16
C SER A 83 -8.24 -1.89 32.09
N THR A 84 -8.02 -0.68 31.57
CA THR A 84 -9.05 0.35 31.36
C THR A 84 -9.76 0.23 30.01
N GLY A 85 -9.45 -0.79 29.19
CA GLY A 85 -10.07 -1.01 27.89
C GLY A 85 -9.49 -0.17 26.75
N LEU A 86 -8.30 0.41 26.92
CA LEU A 86 -7.61 1.09 25.82
C LEU A 86 -6.88 0.06 24.97
N TYR A 87 -7.43 -0.23 23.79
CA TYR A 87 -6.83 -1.11 22.80
C TYR A 87 -5.77 -0.35 21.99
N THR A 88 -4.64 -0.99 21.71
CA THR A 88 -3.57 -0.51 20.83
C THR A 88 -3.38 -1.52 19.70
N ALA A 89 -3.59 -1.09 18.47
CA ALA A 89 -3.43 -1.94 17.29
C ALA A 89 -1.95 -2.32 17.07
N PRO A 90 -1.68 -3.51 16.52
CA PRO A 90 -0.31 -3.95 16.21
C PRO A 90 0.34 -3.11 15.10
N SER A 91 1.63 -3.31 14.86
CA SER A 91 2.40 -2.58 13.84
C SER A 91 2.19 -3.08 12.41
N SER A 92 1.53 -4.22 12.23
CA SER A 92 1.15 -4.79 10.93
C SER A 92 -0.28 -5.32 10.98
N VAL A 93 -1.00 -5.21 9.87
CA VAL A 93 -2.34 -5.81 9.74
C VAL A 93 -2.22 -7.34 9.82
N PRO A 94 -2.88 -8.02 10.77
CA PRO A 94 -2.84 -9.48 10.87
C PRO A 94 -3.67 -10.15 9.76
N SER A 95 -3.49 -11.47 9.59
CA SER A 95 -4.34 -12.30 8.75
C SER A 95 -5.01 -13.36 9.61
N PRO A 96 -6.35 -13.29 9.84
CA PRO A 96 -7.30 -12.29 9.33
C PRO A 96 -7.14 -10.91 9.99
N ALA A 97 -7.55 -9.84 9.29
CA ALA A 97 -7.41 -8.45 9.75
C ALA A 97 -8.38 -8.08 10.89
N THR A 98 -9.31 -8.96 11.24
CA THR A 98 -10.31 -8.75 12.28
C THR A 98 -9.94 -9.51 13.55
N VAL A 99 -9.91 -8.80 14.68
CA VAL A 99 -9.60 -9.39 16.00
C VAL A 99 -10.72 -9.08 17.01
N PRO A 100 -11.16 -10.05 17.83
CA PRO A 100 -12.14 -9.78 18.86
C PRO A 100 -11.47 -9.21 20.11
N VAL A 101 -12.03 -8.11 20.62
CA VAL A 101 -11.71 -7.55 21.94
C VAL A 101 -12.79 -7.99 22.92
N THR A 102 -12.43 -8.78 23.92
CA THR A 102 -13.40 -9.41 24.84
C THR A 102 -13.21 -8.90 26.27
N ALA A 103 -14.29 -8.50 26.91
CA ALA A 103 -14.37 -8.20 28.34
C ALA A 103 -15.15 -9.31 29.05
N ALA A 104 -14.50 -10.06 29.93
CA ALA A 104 -15.15 -11.03 30.82
C ALA A 104 -15.38 -10.42 32.20
N ALA A 105 -16.56 -10.61 32.79
CA ALA A 105 -16.85 -10.09 34.13
C ALA A 105 -15.99 -10.79 35.18
N GLN A 106 -15.40 -10.04 36.12
CA GLN A 106 -14.71 -10.65 37.25
C GLN A 106 -15.68 -11.32 38.23
N ALA A 107 -16.92 -10.84 38.31
CA ALA A 107 -17.97 -11.41 39.16
C ALA A 107 -18.43 -12.80 38.68
N ASP A 108 -18.44 -13.04 37.38
CA ASP A 108 -18.77 -14.32 36.73
C ASP A 108 -18.00 -14.41 35.41
N PRO A 109 -16.82 -15.08 35.40
CA PRO A 109 -16.00 -15.22 34.21
C PRO A 109 -16.64 -15.98 33.05
N THR A 110 -17.80 -16.62 33.25
CA THR A 110 -18.58 -17.26 32.17
C THR A 110 -19.40 -16.25 31.37
N LYS A 111 -19.48 -14.99 31.82
CA LYS A 111 -20.19 -13.90 31.14
C LYS A 111 -19.20 -12.91 30.54
N SER A 112 -19.38 -12.63 29.25
CA SER A 112 -18.51 -11.73 28.50
C SER A 112 -19.28 -10.91 27.46
N GLY A 113 -18.77 -9.72 27.17
CA GLY A 113 -19.12 -8.93 26.00
C GLY A 113 -17.91 -8.83 25.06
N ALA A 114 -18.16 -8.69 23.76
CA ALA A 114 -17.10 -8.57 22.77
C ALA A 114 -17.36 -7.41 21.81
N ALA A 115 -16.28 -6.83 21.31
CA ALA A 115 -16.26 -5.91 20.19
C ALA A 115 -15.38 -6.48 19.07
N THR A 116 -15.76 -6.21 17.82
CA THR A 116 -14.97 -6.60 16.65
C THR A 116 -14.07 -5.43 16.23
N VAL A 117 -12.76 -5.63 16.26
CA VAL A 117 -11.81 -4.65 15.73
C VAL A 117 -11.37 -5.09 14.34
N THR A 118 -11.60 -4.24 13.34
CA THR A 118 -10.94 -4.38 12.03
C THR A 118 -9.66 -3.57 12.08
N ILE A 119 -8.51 -4.22 11.98
CA ILE A 119 -7.23 -3.51 11.93
C ILE A 119 -7.00 -3.10 10.48
N VAL A 120 -6.91 -1.80 10.25
CA VAL A 120 -6.63 -1.23 8.93
C VAL A 120 -5.19 -0.71 8.88
N LYS A 121 -4.63 -0.57 7.68
CA LYS A 121 -3.35 0.11 7.54
C LYS A 121 -3.54 1.60 7.84
N GLN A 122 -2.54 2.24 8.44
CA GLN A 122 -2.56 3.70 8.57
C GLN A 122 -2.28 4.33 7.20
N GLU A 123 -3.27 5.01 6.62
CA GLU A 123 -3.17 5.64 5.29
C GLU A 123 -2.38 6.97 5.32
N ILE A 124 -1.25 7.03 6.04
CA ILE A 124 -0.45 8.27 6.16
C ILE A 124 0.05 8.77 4.82
N ASN A 125 0.26 7.87 3.85
CA ASN A 125 0.73 8.22 2.52
C ASN A 125 -0.37 8.84 1.63
N GLN A 126 -1.65 8.82 2.04
CA GLN A 126 -2.76 9.47 1.34
C GLN A 126 -3.17 10.79 1.99
N GLN A 127 -2.68 11.06 3.21
CA GLN A 127 -3.09 12.23 3.96
C GLN A 127 -2.39 13.50 3.50
N ALA A 128 -3.11 14.62 3.58
CA ALA A 128 -2.49 15.94 3.53
C ALA A 128 -1.48 16.07 4.68
N GLN A 129 -0.25 16.47 4.37
CA GLN A 129 0.81 16.61 5.36
C GLN A 129 0.97 18.06 5.82
N PRO A 130 1.46 18.29 7.05
CA PRO A 130 2.03 19.57 7.42
C PRO A 130 3.31 19.83 6.62
N PHE A 131 3.75 21.08 6.56
CA PHE A 131 5.03 21.42 5.94
C PHE A 131 6.18 21.46 6.94
N PRO A 132 7.39 21.06 6.50
CA PRO A 132 7.70 20.48 5.18
C PRO A 132 7.16 19.04 5.04
N ILE A 133 6.69 18.66 3.85
CA ILE A 133 6.23 17.27 3.60
C ILE A 133 7.40 16.30 3.55
N GLU A 134 7.16 15.06 3.94
CA GLU A 134 7.98 13.91 3.58
C GLU A 134 7.49 13.26 2.27
N LEU A 135 8.41 12.56 1.59
CA LEU A 135 8.13 11.84 0.35
C LEU A 135 7.61 10.43 0.61
N GLY A 136 7.32 9.66 -0.44
CA GLY A 136 6.51 8.45 -0.36
C GLY A 136 5.01 8.74 -0.19
N THR A 137 4.63 10.02 -0.23
CA THR A 137 3.26 10.51 -0.07
C THR A 137 2.54 10.68 -1.40
N THR A 138 1.23 10.84 -1.34
CA THR A 138 0.38 11.16 -2.48
C THR A 138 0.76 12.49 -3.11
N GLY A 139 0.71 12.53 -4.43
CA GLY A 139 0.80 13.76 -5.18
C GLY A 139 0.70 13.50 -6.67
N GLY A 140 0.73 14.59 -7.42
CA GLY A 140 0.62 14.53 -8.87
C GLY A 140 0.38 15.90 -9.46
N ASN A 141 0.33 15.93 -10.78
CA ASN A 141 0.03 17.16 -11.50
C ASN A 141 -1.41 17.60 -11.28
N VAL A 142 -1.62 18.88 -10.95
CA VAL A 142 -2.96 19.42 -10.65
C VAL A 142 -3.92 19.41 -11.83
N LYS A 143 -3.43 19.20 -13.05
CA LYS A 143 -4.23 19.10 -14.27
C LYS A 143 -4.47 17.66 -14.72
N ASP A 144 -4.06 16.67 -13.92
CA ASP A 144 -4.27 15.27 -14.24
C ASP A 144 -5.69 14.81 -13.89
N SER A 145 -6.65 15.43 -14.58
CA SER A 145 -8.06 15.11 -14.49
C SER A 145 -8.74 15.24 -15.85
N THR A 146 -9.88 14.58 -15.99
CA THR A 146 -10.74 14.65 -17.17
C THR A 146 -12.17 14.77 -16.69
N THR A 147 -12.92 15.69 -17.29
CA THR A 147 -14.33 15.92 -16.99
C THR A 147 -15.17 15.42 -18.16
N GLN A 148 -16.04 14.44 -17.90
CA GLN A 148 -17.01 13.96 -18.88
C GLN A 148 -18.42 14.21 -18.35
N GLY A 149 -19.09 15.22 -18.90
CA GLY A 149 -20.35 15.72 -18.36
C GLY A 149 -20.17 16.15 -16.90
N ASN A 150 -20.86 15.46 -16.00
CA ASN A 150 -20.88 15.75 -14.55
C ASN A 150 -19.94 14.85 -13.73
N ILE A 151 -19.04 14.11 -14.37
CA ILE A 151 -18.11 13.22 -13.69
C ILE A 151 -16.71 13.74 -13.92
N ILE A 152 -16.02 14.05 -12.82
CA ILE A 152 -14.59 14.34 -12.82
C ILE A 152 -13.85 13.06 -12.44
N THR A 153 -12.97 12.60 -13.33
CA THR A 153 -12.01 11.54 -13.01
C THR A 153 -10.63 12.15 -12.90
N CYS A 154 -9.95 11.94 -11.78
CA CYS A 154 -8.60 12.41 -11.56
C CYS A 154 -7.65 11.26 -11.26
N CYS A 155 -6.37 11.53 -11.49
CA CYS A 155 -5.27 10.64 -11.23
C CYS A 155 -4.36 11.21 -10.15
N SER A 156 -3.64 10.32 -9.49
CA SER A 156 -2.52 10.67 -8.62
C SER A 156 -1.52 9.54 -8.63
N GLY A 157 -0.34 9.82 -8.12
CA GLY A 157 0.75 8.88 -7.94
C GLY A 157 1.40 9.07 -6.57
N THR A 158 2.69 8.77 -6.52
CA THR A 158 3.53 8.98 -5.35
C THR A 158 4.59 10.04 -5.67
N LEU A 159 4.78 11.00 -4.77
CA LEU A 159 5.96 11.88 -4.75
C LEU A 159 7.13 11.06 -4.19
N GLY A 160 7.97 10.52 -5.07
CA GLY A 160 8.79 9.34 -4.76
C GLY A 160 10.06 9.59 -3.97
N ALA A 161 10.92 10.45 -4.49
CA ALA A 161 12.23 10.71 -3.94
C ALA A 161 12.66 12.15 -4.18
N LEU A 162 13.58 12.63 -3.36
CA LEU A 162 14.18 13.94 -3.53
C LEU A 162 15.48 13.76 -4.29
N VAL A 163 15.67 14.54 -5.35
CA VAL A 163 16.93 14.60 -6.08
C VAL A 163 17.45 16.02 -6.10
N SER A 164 18.76 16.19 -6.16
CA SER A 164 19.41 17.48 -6.35
C SER A 164 20.12 17.51 -7.68
N ARG A 165 20.13 18.66 -8.37
CA ARG A 165 20.79 18.81 -9.67
C ARG A 165 21.39 20.20 -9.81
N GLY A 166 22.69 20.29 -10.12
CA GLY A 166 23.40 21.57 -10.17
C GLY A 166 23.81 22.10 -8.79
N GLY A 167 23.79 21.25 -7.76
CA GLY A 167 24.15 21.59 -6.38
C GLY A 167 23.07 21.16 -5.38
N PRO A 168 23.40 21.10 -4.07
CA PRO A 168 22.49 20.56 -3.04
C PRO A 168 21.25 21.43 -2.78
N THR A 169 21.26 22.69 -3.20
CA THR A 169 20.16 23.65 -3.00
C THR A 169 19.07 23.56 -4.06
N PHE A 170 19.37 22.98 -5.22
CA PHE A 170 18.41 22.84 -6.32
C PHE A 170 17.79 21.46 -6.26
N GLN A 171 16.71 21.37 -5.48
CA GLN A 171 16.03 20.11 -5.20
C GLN A 171 14.76 19.94 -6.03
N PHE A 172 14.52 18.70 -6.42
CA PHE A 172 13.39 18.30 -7.24
C PHE A 172 12.75 17.06 -6.65
N ILE A 173 11.42 16.98 -6.72
CA ILE A 173 10.71 15.72 -6.52
C ILE A 173 10.88 14.88 -7.77
N LEU A 174 11.36 13.64 -7.61
CA LEU A 174 11.39 12.59 -8.62
C LEU A 174 10.14 11.69 -8.47
N SER A 175 9.48 11.43 -9.58
CA SER A 175 8.36 10.49 -9.68
C SER A 175 8.22 10.02 -11.13
N ALA A 176 7.21 9.21 -11.43
CA ALA A 176 6.93 8.74 -12.79
C ALA A 176 6.48 9.91 -13.69
N ASN A 177 6.80 9.82 -14.98
CA ASN A 177 6.32 10.75 -16.01
C ASN A 177 4.79 10.77 -16.01
N HIS A 178 4.12 9.62 -15.99
CA HIS A 178 2.66 9.62 -16.01
C HIS A 178 2.01 10.22 -14.75
N VAL A 179 2.76 10.48 -13.68
CA VAL A 179 2.29 11.11 -12.44
C VAL A 179 2.52 12.63 -12.44
N LEU A 180 3.71 13.10 -12.84
CA LEU A 180 4.04 14.54 -12.83
C LEU A 180 3.84 15.22 -14.19
N ALA A 181 4.02 14.46 -15.26
CA ALA A 181 4.00 14.93 -16.64
C ALA A 181 2.80 14.44 -17.45
N ARG A 182 1.82 13.79 -16.80
CA ARG A 182 0.52 13.42 -17.39
C ARG A 182 0.67 12.60 -18.67
N SER A 183 1.59 11.63 -18.68
CA SER A 183 1.90 10.80 -19.85
C SER A 183 2.33 11.64 -21.06
N ASP A 184 3.37 12.45 -20.86
CA ASP A 184 3.89 13.44 -21.83
C ASP A 184 2.91 14.58 -22.21
N GLN A 185 1.76 14.73 -21.54
CA GLN A 185 0.78 15.79 -21.86
C GLN A 185 0.98 17.10 -21.09
N ALA A 186 1.83 17.11 -20.06
CA ALA A 186 2.08 18.29 -19.24
C ALA A 186 3.07 19.26 -19.90
N THR A 187 2.98 20.53 -19.51
CA THR A 187 3.99 21.54 -19.82
C THR A 187 4.85 21.86 -18.60
N THR A 188 6.13 22.20 -18.83
CA THR A 188 7.01 22.71 -17.77
C THR A 188 6.36 23.90 -17.05
N GLY A 189 6.48 23.92 -15.72
CA GLY A 189 5.88 24.91 -14.83
C GLY A 189 4.51 24.50 -14.28
N GLU A 190 3.91 23.41 -14.74
CA GLU A 190 2.66 22.91 -14.14
C GLU A 190 2.85 22.54 -12.67
N ALA A 191 1.88 22.93 -11.85
CA ALA A 191 1.93 22.72 -10.41
C ALA A 191 1.74 21.24 -10.05
N ILE A 192 2.52 20.78 -9.08
CA ILE A 192 2.41 19.48 -8.44
C ILE A 192 1.86 19.68 -7.04
N SER A 193 0.74 19.03 -6.71
CA SER A 193 0.11 19.18 -5.39
C SER A 193 0.42 18.05 -4.42
N GLN A 194 0.43 18.40 -3.13
CA GLN A 194 0.29 17.47 -2.02
C GLN A 194 -0.92 17.90 -1.16
N PRO A 195 -1.86 16.99 -0.87
CA PRO A 195 -1.98 15.66 -1.45
C PRO A 195 -2.32 15.70 -2.96
N GLY A 196 -2.29 14.55 -3.62
CA GLY A 196 -2.72 14.40 -5.01
C GLY A 196 -4.23 14.63 -5.17
N LEU A 197 -4.68 14.81 -6.42
CA LEU A 197 -6.09 15.05 -6.74
C LEU A 197 -7.02 13.95 -6.22
N VAL A 198 -6.63 12.68 -6.34
CA VAL A 198 -7.43 11.52 -5.89
C VAL A 198 -7.74 11.61 -4.39
N ASP A 199 -6.77 12.08 -3.61
CA ASP A 199 -6.87 12.15 -2.16
C ASP A 199 -7.38 13.52 -1.66
N ASN A 200 -7.87 14.37 -2.58
CA ASN A 200 -8.46 15.67 -2.29
C ASN A 200 -9.66 15.99 -3.19
N ASN A 201 -10.52 14.99 -3.41
CA ASN A 201 -11.80 15.14 -4.13
C ASN A 201 -11.65 15.76 -5.54
N CYS A 202 -10.61 15.34 -6.26
CA CYS A 202 -10.21 15.87 -7.57
C CYS A 202 -9.98 17.39 -7.61
N LYS A 203 -9.62 17.99 -6.47
CA LYS A 203 -9.29 19.41 -6.35
C LYS A 203 -7.81 19.56 -6.01
N PRO A 204 -7.09 20.51 -6.63
CA PRO A 204 -5.75 20.84 -6.19
C PRO A 204 -5.79 21.40 -4.76
N ARG A 205 -4.81 21.03 -3.94
CA ARG A 205 -4.63 21.61 -2.60
C ARG A 205 -3.46 22.58 -2.60
N ILE A 206 -2.30 22.17 -2.06
CA ILE A 206 -1.12 23.04 -1.98
C ILE A 206 -0.08 22.58 -2.99
N THR A 207 0.46 23.52 -3.75
CA THR A 207 1.58 23.30 -4.65
C THR A 207 2.86 23.09 -3.86
N VAL A 208 3.51 21.95 -4.05
CA VAL A 208 4.77 21.59 -3.39
C VAL A 208 5.96 21.58 -4.35
N ALA A 209 5.70 21.49 -5.66
CA ALA A 209 6.71 21.56 -6.70
C ALA A 209 6.09 22.03 -8.02
N ASN A 210 6.94 22.40 -8.99
CA ASN A 210 6.52 22.72 -10.36
C ASN A 210 7.29 21.84 -11.36
N LEU A 211 6.56 21.17 -12.26
CA LEU A 211 7.15 20.27 -13.25
C LEU A 211 8.30 20.96 -13.98
N THR A 212 9.47 20.32 -14.04
CA THR A 212 10.66 20.88 -14.67
C THR A 212 11.02 20.13 -15.94
N GLN A 213 11.08 18.80 -15.85
CA GLN A 213 11.50 17.94 -16.95
C GLN A 213 10.82 16.59 -16.82
N ALA A 214 10.50 16.01 -17.97
CA ALA A 214 10.04 14.63 -18.07
C ALA A 214 10.89 13.92 -19.12
N ALA A 215 11.26 12.67 -18.84
CA ALA A 215 11.87 11.80 -19.83
C ALA A 215 10.77 11.35 -20.80
N PRO A 216 10.88 11.61 -22.12
CA PRO A 216 9.80 11.28 -23.06
C PRO A 216 9.56 9.77 -23.09
N LEU A 217 8.31 9.32 -22.88
CA LEU A 217 8.01 7.90 -22.68
C LEU A 217 8.46 7.05 -23.86
N LYS A 218 8.22 7.52 -25.08
CA LYS A 218 8.47 6.74 -26.31
C LYS A 218 9.95 6.61 -26.70
N THR A 219 10.85 7.44 -26.17
CA THR A 219 12.24 7.52 -26.65
C THR A 219 13.30 7.42 -25.57
N SER A 220 12.94 7.59 -24.30
CA SER A 220 13.91 7.65 -23.20
C SER A 220 14.20 6.30 -22.52
N ASN A 221 13.39 5.27 -22.79
CA ASN A 221 13.44 3.97 -22.11
C ASN A 221 13.25 4.07 -20.57
N VAL A 222 12.69 5.17 -20.07
CA VAL A 222 12.27 5.31 -18.66
C VAL A 222 10.95 6.07 -18.55
N ASP A 223 10.21 5.81 -17.48
CA ASP A 223 9.03 6.56 -17.09
C ASP A 223 9.36 7.39 -15.86
N ALA A 224 9.87 8.61 -16.09
CA ALA A 224 10.33 9.47 -15.01
C ALA A 224 10.18 10.95 -15.33
N ALA A 225 9.95 11.74 -14.29
CA ALA A 225 9.92 13.19 -14.35
C ALA A 225 10.41 13.79 -13.04
N ILE A 226 10.87 15.04 -13.11
CA ILE A 226 11.28 15.85 -11.96
C ILE A 226 10.51 17.16 -11.92
N ALA A 227 10.16 17.60 -10.70
CA ALA A 227 9.50 18.87 -10.44
C ALA A 227 10.28 19.67 -9.39
N ALA A 228 10.64 20.91 -9.69
CA ALA A 228 11.40 21.80 -8.80
C ALA A 228 10.60 22.11 -7.54
N VAL A 229 11.20 21.85 -6.39
CA VAL A 229 10.57 22.02 -5.08
C VAL A 229 10.26 23.50 -4.81
N VAL A 230 9.05 23.79 -4.33
CA VAL A 230 8.71 25.10 -3.77
C VAL A 230 9.41 25.24 -2.41
N ALA A 231 10.08 26.37 -2.18
CA ALA A 231 10.87 26.58 -0.97
C ALA A 231 10.06 26.34 0.32
N GLY A 232 10.59 25.50 1.21
CA GLY A 232 9.96 25.13 2.48
C GLY A 232 8.84 24.09 2.37
N ALA A 233 8.47 23.64 1.16
CA ALA A 233 7.36 22.71 0.98
C ALA A 233 7.74 21.25 1.25
N VAL A 234 9.00 20.85 1.01
CA VAL A 234 9.49 19.47 1.13
C VAL A 234 10.68 19.40 2.09
N ASP A 235 10.77 18.33 2.87
CA ASP A 235 11.89 18.07 3.78
C ASP A 235 13.19 17.95 2.97
N THR A 236 14.18 18.75 3.32
CA THR A 236 15.41 18.88 2.51
C THR A 236 16.38 17.72 2.69
N SER A 237 16.12 16.80 3.62
CA SER A 237 16.95 15.61 3.85
C SER A 237 16.54 14.41 3.00
N GLY A 238 15.44 14.53 2.23
CA GLY A 238 14.96 13.47 1.35
C GLY A 238 14.23 12.35 2.08
N LYS A 239 13.72 12.62 3.28
CA LYS A 239 12.94 11.65 4.06
C LYS A 239 11.73 11.13 3.29
N ILE A 240 11.56 9.81 3.34
CA ILE A 240 10.43 9.07 2.82
C ILE A 240 9.67 8.48 4.00
N LEU A 241 8.34 8.59 3.98
CA LEU A 241 7.46 8.01 4.99
C LEU A 241 7.75 6.52 5.17
N GLU A 242 7.75 6.06 6.43
CA GLU A 242 7.92 4.65 6.83
C GLU A 242 9.29 4.01 6.51
N PHE A 243 10.28 4.78 6.04
CA PHE A 243 11.65 4.28 5.86
C PHE A 243 12.47 4.25 7.17
N GLY A 244 12.02 4.94 8.21
CA GLY A 244 12.68 5.02 9.50
C GLY A 244 12.50 3.76 10.35
N THR A 245 13.11 3.77 11.54
CA THR A 245 12.92 2.73 12.56
C THR A 245 12.33 3.38 13.82
N PRO A 246 11.15 2.94 14.30
CA PRO A 246 10.26 1.93 13.72
C PRO A 246 9.66 2.38 12.38
N ASN A 247 9.07 1.45 11.62
CA ASN A 247 8.49 1.70 10.28
C ASN A 247 7.25 2.62 10.24
N THR A 248 6.97 3.33 11.33
CA THR A 248 6.02 4.44 11.38
C THR A 248 6.71 5.79 11.25
N GLN A 249 8.04 5.82 11.33
CA GLN A 249 8.85 7.04 11.22
C GLN A 249 9.37 7.22 9.78
N PRO A 250 9.51 8.46 9.33
CA PRO A 250 10.17 8.72 8.06
C PRO A 250 11.69 8.49 8.15
N GLY A 251 12.31 8.12 7.03
CA GLY A 251 13.75 7.91 6.91
C GLY A 251 14.26 8.33 5.53
N ALA A 252 15.46 8.90 5.45
CA ALA A 252 16.04 9.27 4.16
C ALA A 252 16.63 8.03 3.48
N PRO A 253 16.48 7.84 2.17
CA PRO A 253 17.20 6.77 1.48
C PRO A 253 18.72 7.01 1.58
N ALA A 254 19.53 6.00 1.25
CA ALA A 254 20.96 6.24 1.11
C ALA A 254 21.24 7.15 -0.10
N SER A 255 22.24 8.02 0.01
CA SER A 255 22.64 8.90 -1.11
C SER A 255 23.36 8.17 -2.25
N THR A 256 23.77 6.92 -2.03
CA THR A 256 24.45 6.07 -3.02
C THR A 256 23.50 5.04 -3.60
N THR A 257 23.52 4.89 -4.93
CA THR A 257 22.70 3.90 -5.64
C THR A 257 23.35 2.52 -5.61
N VAL A 258 22.55 1.47 -5.82
CA VAL A 258 23.03 0.09 -6.00
C VAL A 258 22.38 -0.54 -7.23
N THR A 259 23.14 -1.34 -7.96
CA THR A 259 22.60 -2.09 -9.12
C THR A 259 21.71 -3.23 -8.62
N ALA A 260 20.56 -3.42 -9.24
CA ALA A 260 19.67 -4.53 -8.91
C ALA A 260 20.35 -5.89 -9.15
N ALA A 261 20.12 -6.82 -8.23
CA ALA A 261 20.53 -8.22 -8.36
C ALA A 261 19.31 -9.11 -8.15
N ILE A 262 19.30 -10.27 -8.78
CA ILE A 262 18.26 -11.29 -8.59
C ILE A 262 18.20 -11.67 -7.11
N ASN A 263 16.99 -11.82 -6.57
CA ASN A 263 16.70 -12.07 -5.16
C ASN A 263 17.10 -10.94 -4.19
N MET A 264 17.58 -9.78 -4.67
CA MET A 264 17.86 -8.62 -3.81
C MET A 264 16.59 -8.24 -3.03
N PRO A 265 16.64 -8.14 -1.69
CA PRO A 265 15.49 -7.78 -0.90
C PRO A 265 15.24 -6.27 -1.02
N VAL A 266 14.04 -5.89 -1.43
CA VAL A 266 13.67 -4.51 -1.75
C VAL A 266 12.49 -4.02 -0.93
N ALA A 267 12.44 -2.71 -0.73
CA ALA A 267 11.34 -2.01 -0.07
C ALA A 267 10.92 -0.79 -0.90
N LYS A 268 9.67 -0.37 -0.74
CA LYS A 268 9.17 0.92 -1.25
C LYS A 268 8.09 1.45 -0.34
N SER A 269 7.96 2.77 -0.28
CA SER A 269 6.84 3.46 0.39
C SER A 269 6.12 4.30 -0.65
N GLY A 270 4.82 4.06 -0.82
CA GLY A 270 3.99 4.65 -1.87
C GLY A 270 2.60 4.98 -1.40
N ARG A 271 1.86 5.81 -2.15
CA ARG A 271 0.58 6.32 -1.66
C ARG A 271 -0.46 5.24 -1.33
N SER A 272 -0.48 4.13 -2.06
CA SER A 272 -1.60 3.20 -2.06
C SER A 272 -1.33 1.97 -1.23
N THR A 273 -0.10 1.47 -1.26
CA THR A 273 0.27 0.33 -0.43
C THR A 273 1.22 0.70 0.69
N ALA A 274 1.58 1.98 0.86
CA ALA A 274 2.47 2.46 1.92
C ALA A 274 3.79 1.65 1.92
N LEU A 275 4.44 1.40 3.06
CA LEU A 275 5.61 0.52 3.11
C LEU A 275 5.23 -0.92 2.75
N THR A 276 5.89 -1.46 1.72
CA THR A 276 5.90 -2.89 1.40
C THR A 276 7.33 -3.35 1.13
N CYS A 277 7.57 -4.64 1.30
CA CYS A 277 8.85 -5.26 0.99
C CYS A 277 8.65 -6.55 0.19
N SER A 278 9.61 -6.89 -0.64
CA SER A 278 9.65 -8.11 -1.46
C SER A 278 11.09 -8.35 -1.93
N SER A 279 11.29 -9.07 -3.03
CA SER A 279 12.58 -9.29 -3.68
C SER A 279 12.51 -9.12 -5.20
N VAL A 280 13.65 -8.78 -5.79
CA VAL A 280 13.81 -8.72 -7.25
C VAL A 280 13.66 -10.12 -7.84
N GLN A 281 12.66 -10.30 -8.71
CA GLN A 281 12.37 -11.56 -9.40
C GLN A 281 13.22 -11.72 -10.67
N SER A 282 13.31 -10.67 -11.47
CA SER A 282 14.14 -10.64 -12.68
C SER A 282 14.69 -9.25 -12.94
N ILE A 283 15.82 -9.23 -13.63
CA ILE A 283 16.50 -8.03 -14.13
C ILE A 283 16.65 -8.14 -15.65
N ASN A 284 17.17 -7.09 -16.28
CA ASN A 284 17.36 -7.03 -17.73
C ASN A 284 16.10 -7.45 -18.51
N THR A 285 14.92 -7.08 -18.00
CA THR A 285 13.64 -7.51 -18.59
C THR A 285 13.23 -6.54 -19.69
N THR A 286 12.85 -7.07 -20.86
CA THR A 286 12.15 -6.32 -21.90
C THR A 286 10.66 -6.60 -21.76
N ALA A 287 9.82 -5.57 -21.68
CA ALA A 287 8.37 -5.74 -21.62
C ALA A 287 7.60 -4.55 -22.22
N PRO A 288 6.52 -4.79 -22.98
CA PRO A 288 5.52 -3.78 -23.30
C PRO A 288 4.71 -3.38 -22.06
N VAL A 289 4.55 -2.07 -21.86
CA VAL A 289 3.72 -1.49 -20.81
C VAL A 289 2.62 -0.65 -21.45
N ASP A 290 1.38 -0.89 -21.03
CA ASP A 290 0.21 -0.16 -21.52
C ASP A 290 -0.04 1.11 -20.69
N TYR A 291 -0.38 2.19 -21.40
CA TYR A 291 -0.63 3.54 -20.88
C TYR A 291 -1.96 4.08 -21.39
N HIS A 292 -2.39 5.18 -20.76
CA HIS A 292 -3.43 6.06 -21.25
C HIS A 292 -2.89 7.50 -21.39
N THR A 293 -3.37 8.25 -22.38
CA THR A 293 -3.02 9.67 -22.57
C THR A 293 -3.68 10.61 -21.55
N SER A 294 -4.66 10.13 -20.79
CA SER A 294 -5.35 10.87 -19.74
C SER A 294 -5.99 9.92 -18.74
N CYS A 295 -6.44 10.47 -17.61
CA CYS A 295 -7.25 9.75 -16.63
C CYS A 295 -8.55 9.20 -17.24
N ALA A 296 -8.89 7.96 -16.89
CA ALA A 296 -10.06 7.19 -17.32
C ALA A 296 -10.20 6.89 -18.83
N ASP A 297 -10.16 7.88 -19.71
CA ASP A 297 -10.65 7.76 -21.10
C ASP A 297 -9.61 8.10 -22.18
N GLY A 298 -8.34 8.22 -21.78
CA GLY A 298 -7.26 8.50 -22.72
C GLY A 298 -7.08 7.37 -23.73
N THR A 299 -6.66 7.75 -24.94
CA THR A 299 -6.24 6.80 -25.98
C THR A 299 -5.18 5.87 -25.39
N LYS A 300 -5.41 4.56 -25.51
CA LYS A 300 -4.43 3.57 -25.08
C LYS A 300 -3.23 3.58 -26.01
N PHE A 301 -2.04 3.51 -25.44
CA PHE A 301 -0.82 3.28 -26.18
C PHE A 301 0.10 2.36 -25.39
N THR A 302 1.02 1.71 -26.09
CA THR A 302 1.97 0.78 -25.48
C THR A 302 3.38 1.27 -25.77
N VAL A 303 4.24 1.23 -24.75
CA VAL A 303 5.67 1.50 -24.88
C VAL A 303 6.43 0.25 -24.45
N THR A 304 7.39 -0.18 -25.26
CA THR A 304 8.29 -1.29 -24.88
C THR A 304 9.51 -0.70 -24.20
N PHE A 305 9.77 -1.16 -22.97
CA PHE A 305 10.96 -0.82 -22.23
C PHE A 305 11.89 -2.01 -22.15
N THR A 306 13.18 -1.74 -22.12
CA THR A 306 14.26 -2.70 -21.92
C THR A 306 14.96 -2.43 -20.60
N ASN A 307 15.73 -3.40 -20.12
CA ASN A 307 16.48 -3.32 -18.88
C ASN A 307 15.62 -3.02 -17.65
N LEU A 308 14.40 -3.57 -17.60
CA LEU A 308 13.49 -3.43 -16.47
C LEU A 308 13.89 -4.34 -15.31
N ILE A 309 13.51 -3.91 -14.10
CA ILE A 309 13.57 -4.69 -12.87
C ILE A 309 12.15 -5.11 -12.52
N MET A 310 11.93 -6.41 -12.39
CA MET A 310 10.67 -6.99 -11.94
C MET A 310 10.78 -7.37 -10.47
N VAL A 311 9.90 -6.84 -9.64
CA VAL A 311 9.77 -7.23 -8.22
C VAL A 311 8.65 -8.25 -8.10
N SER A 312 8.87 -9.27 -7.27
CA SER A 312 7.93 -10.36 -7.05
C SER A 312 6.72 -9.91 -6.24
N GLY A 313 5.54 -10.46 -6.55
CA GLY A 313 4.34 -10.36 -5.72
C GLY A 313 3.45 -9.17 -6.07
N GLY A 314 2.19 -9.46 -6.44
CA GLY A 314 1.18 -8.43 -6.73
C GLY A 314 0.79 -7.56 -5.53
N SER A 315 1.18 -7.93 -4.31
CA SER A 315 0.97 -7.12 -3.10
C SER A 315 2.11 -6.13 -2.84
N PHE A 316 3.20 -6.16 -3.61
CA PHE A 316 4.30 -5.20 -3.44
C PHE A 316 3.87 -3.79 -3.84
N SER A 317 3.02 -3.64 -4.86
CA SER A 317 2.49 -2.34 -5.27
C SER A 317 1.07 -2.45 -5.77
N ALA A 318 0.32 -1.37 -5.64
CA ALA A 318 -0.97 -1.19 -6.31
C ALA A 318 -0.92 0.03 -7.25
N SER A 319 -1.97 0.17 -8.05
CA SER A 319 -2.20 1.33 -8.91
C SER A 319 -1.87 2.63 -8.16
N GLY A 320 -0.97 3.40 -8.76
CA GLY A 320 -0.46 4.69 -8.34
C GLY A 320 0.46 4.74 -7.09
N ASP A 321 0.98 3.60 -6.65
CA ASP A 321 2.34 3.60 -6.10
C ASP A 321 3.40 4.04 -7.14
N SER A 322 3.01 4.19 -8.42
CA SER A 322 3.84 4.80 -9.46
C SER A 322 4.53 6.07 -8.99
N GLY A 323 5.83 6.14 -9.27
CA GLY A 323 6.73 7.16 -8.77
C GLY A 323 7.46 6.79 -7.48
N SER A 324 7.06 5.74 -6.76
CA SER A 324 7.76 5.32 -5.54
C SER A 324 9.21 4.91 -5.82
N LEU A 325 10.12 5.31 -4.94
CA LEU A 325 11.49 4.82 -4.96
C LEU A 325 11.55 3.40 -4.40
N ILE A 326 12.11 2.48 -5.18
CA ILE A 326 12.44 1.13 -4.73
C ILE A 326 13.89 1.16 -4.24
N VAL A 327 14.11 0.72 -3.00
CA VAL A 327 15.42 0.65 -2.36
C VAL A 327 15.78 -0.77 -1.96
N ASN A 328 17.06 -1.06 -1.81
CA ASN A 328 17.52 -2.25 -1.11
C ASN A 328 17.09 -2.12 0.37
N SER A 329 16.26 -3.06 0.83
CA SER A 329 15.68 -3.02 2.18
C SER A 329 16.70 -3.15 3.31
N GLN A 330 17.91 -3.63 3.03
CA GLN A 330 18.97 -3.77 4.04
C GLN A 330 19.84 -2.51 4.18
N THR A 331 19.93 -1.70 3.12
CA THR A 331 20.87 -0.57 3.06
C THR A 331 20.22 0.76 2.69
N ALA A 332 18.91 0.78 2.41
CA ALA A 332 18.15 1.93 1.90
C ALA A 332 18.72 2.53 0.60
N GLN A 333 19.61 1.83 -0.09
CA GLN A 333 20.19 2.29 -1.34
C GLN A 333 19.15 2.26 -2.47
N PRO A 334 18.98 3.34 -3.25
CA PRO A 334 18.13 3.36 -4.43
C PRO A 334 18.49 2.28 -5.44
N VAL A 335 17.49 1.55 -5.91
CA VAL A 335 17.58 0.45 -6.88
C VAL A 335 16.83 0.80 -8.17
N ALA A 336 15.57 1.23 -8.03
CA ALA A 336 14.69 1.48 -9.16
C ALA A 336 13.63 2.55 -8.86
N LEU A 337 13.02 3.09 -9.91
CA LEU A 337 11.81 3.90 -9.84
C LEU A 337 10.62 3.06 -10.31
N LEU A 338 9.61 2.88 -9.44
CA LEU A 338 8.39 2.15 -9.76
C LEU A 338 7.53 2.93 -10.75
N PHE A 339 7.05 2.31 -11.83
CA PHE A 339 6.14 2.98 -12.76
C PHE A 339 5.00 2.11 -13.31
N ALA A 340 5.09 0.79 -13.19
CA ALA A 340 4.07 -0.11 -13.71
C ALA A 340 3.97 -1.39 -12.88
N GLY A 341 2.96 -2.20 -13.16
CA GLY A 341 2.77 -3.49 -12.51
C GLY A 341 1.60 -4.25 -13.11
N ASN A 342 1.32 -5.40 -12.52
CA ASN A 342 0.18 -6.26 -12.83
C ASN A 342 -0.17 -7.12 -11.58
N SER A 343 -0.96 -8.18 -11.74
CA SER A 343 -1.39 -9.01 -10.61
C SER A 343 -0.27 -9.87 -9.97
N THR A 344 0.88 -10.03 -10.63
CA THR A 344 1.98 -10.87 -10.14
C THR A 344 3.25 -10.09 -9.82
N ASN A 345 3.41 -8.89 -10.39
CA ASN A 345 4.68 -8.19 -10.43
C ASN A 345 4.54 -6.67 -10.40
N THR A 346 5.57 -6.05 -9.85
CA THR A 346 5.83 -4.62 -9.97
C THR A 346 7.00 -4.40 -10.91
N VAL A 347 6.92 -3.36 -11.75
CA VAL A 347 7.92 -2.99 -12.74
C VAL A 347 8.59 -1.68 -12.32
N GLY A 348 9.92 -1.68 -12.29
CA GLY A 348 10.72 -0.49 -12.06
C GLY A 348 11.78 -0.26 -13.14
N ASN A 349 12.02 1.00 -13.50
CA ASN A 349 13.20 1.38 -14.26
C ASN A 349 14.40 1.44 -13.31
N PRO A 350 15.58 0.89 -13.66
CA PRO A 350 16.77 1.03 -12.82
C PRO A 350 17.10 2.49 -12.56
N ILE A 351 17.51 2.81 -11.34
CA ILE A 351 17.61 4.21 -10.89
C ILE A 351 18.69 4.99 -11.64
N GLN A 352 19.81 4.36 -12.03
CA GLN A 352 20.89 5.05 -12.74
C GLN A 352 20.46 5.52 -14.14
N PRO A 353 19.83 4.69 -15.00
CA PRO A 353 19.15 5.14 -16.22
C PRO A 353 18.14 6.27 -16.01
N VAL A 354 17.33 6.20 -14.95
CA VAL A 354 16.35 7.25 -14.61
C VAL A 354 17.04 8.59 -14.40
N LEU A 355 18.07 8.62 -13.54
CA LEU A 355 18.84 9.83 -13.29
C LEU A 355 19.55 10.32 -14.57
N ALA A 356 20.05 9.41 -15.41
CA ALA A 356 20.74 9.76 -16.65
C ALA A 356 19.80 10.39 -17.69
N ALA A 357 18.55 9.95 -17.77
CA ALA A 357 17.52 10.50 -18.65
C ALA A 357 17.05 11.90 -18.23
N LEU A 358 17.31 12.30 -16.98
CA LEU A 358 16.90 13.58 -16.38
C LEU A 358 18.08 14.54 -16.18
N LYS A 359 19.16 14.35 -16.95
CA LYS A 359 20.25 15.33 -17.02
C LYS A 359 19.69 16.69 -17.43
N ASP A 360 20.28 17.72 -16.86
CA ASP A 360 20.03 19.10 -17.30
C ASP A 360 20.46 19.25 -18.77
N PRO A 361 19.58 19.70 -19.67
CA PRO A 361 19.88 19.73 -21.11
C PRO A 361 20.94 20.77 -21.49
N VAL A 362 21.26 21.71 -20.61
CA VAL A 362 22.25 22.77 -20.85
C VAL A 362 23.59 22.40 -20.23
N THR A 363 23.59 22.02 -18.95
CA THR A 363 24.81 21.78 -18.18
C THR A 363 25.26 20.32 -18.17
N ASN A 364 24.42 19.40 -18.65
CA ASN A 364 24.59 17.95 -18.51
C ASN A 364 24.68 17.46 -17.06
N ALA A 365 24.37 18.30 -16.07
CA ALA A 365 24.37 17.93 -14.67
C ALA A 365 23.32 16.81 -14.45
N MET A 366 23.78 15.68 -13.94
CA MET A 366 22.92 14.54 -13.60
C MET A 366 22.31 14.76 -12.21
N PRO A 367 21.01 14.53 -12.00
CA PRO A 367 20.43 14.52 -10.67
C PRO A 367 21.08 13.43 -9.80
N MET A 368 21.22 13.72 -8.51
CA MET A 368 21.65 12.78 -7.49
C MET A 368 20.57 12.65 -6.42
N VAL A 369 20.32 11.43 -5.96
CA VAL A 369 19.37 11.20 -4.85
C VAL A 369 19.85 11.92 -3.61
N VAL A 370 18.99 12.74 -3.03
CA VAL A 370 19.21 13.37 -1.73
C VAL A 370 18.88 12.34 -0.66
N GLY A 371 19.85 12.07 0.21
CA GLY A 371 19.76 11.00 1.18
C GLY A 371 20.91 11.00 2.17
N GLY A 372 20.91 10.01 3.07
CA GLY A 372 21.88 9.86 4.14
C GLY A 372 22.82 8.68 3.98
N ALA A 373 23.34 8.21 5.13
CA ALA A 373 24.08 6.96 5.22
C ALA A 373 23.15 5.76 5.00
N GLN A 374 23.73 4.61 4.64
CA GLN A 374 22.98 3.36 4.53
C GLN A 374 22.37 2.95 5.88
N HIS A 375 21.13 2.45 5.84
CA HIS A 375 20.46 1.86 6.99
C HIS A 375 19.43 0.83 6.53
N PRO A 376 19.03 -0.13 7.37
CA PRO A 376 17.95 -1.05 7.03
C PRO A 376 16.60 -0.34 7.07
N ILE A 377 15.67 -0.83 6.25
CA ILE A 377 14.24 -0.49 6.28
C ILE A 377 13.54 -1.53 7.16
N ALA A 378 12.69 -1.07 8.08
CA ALA A 378 11.95 -1.94 8.99
C ALA A 378 10.76 -2.65 8.29
N CYS A 379 11.08 -3.62 7.43
CA CYS A 379 10.10 -4.39 6.69
C CYS A 379 9.13 -5.16 7.61
N PRO A 380 7.82 -5.18 7.30
CA PRO A 380 6.85 -6.00 8.04
C PRO A 380 7.26 -7.48 8.06
N ALA A 381 7.07 -8.16 9.19
CA ALA A 381 7.55 -9.53 9.41
C ALA A 381 7.11 -10.54 8.34
N ALA A 382 5.90 -10.40 7.81
CA ALA A 382 5.39 -11.26 6.73
C ALA A 382 6.19 -11.15 5.42
N ALA A 383 6.80 -10.00 5.14
CA ALA A 383 7.60 -9.78 3.94
C ALA A 383 9.02 -10.37 4.05
N ALA A 384 9.56 -10.49 5.27
CA ALA A 384 10.89 -11.07 5.50
C ALA A 384 10.96 -12.58 5.20
N VAL A 385 9.83 -13.29 5.20
CA VAL A 385 9.74 -14.75 4.97
C VAL A 385 9.78 -15.11 3.47
N GLN A 386 9.50 -14.15 2.58
CA GLN A 386 9.34 -14.42 1.13
C GLN A 386 10.61 -14.23 0.28
N ALA A 387 11.71 -13.72 0.85
CA ALA A 387 12.94 -13.49 0.11
C ALA A 387 13.80 -14.78 0.07
N SER A 388 14.09 -15.29 -1.14
CA SER A 388 15.15 -16.29 -1.32
C SER A 388 16.49 -15.69 -0.91
N THR A 389 17.24 -16.39 -0.07
CA THR A 389 18.58 -15.94 0.39
C THR A 389 19.70 -16.36 -0.55
N VAL A 390 19.38 -17.14 -1.60
CA VAL A 390 20.35 -17.68 -2.54
C VAL A 390 20.69 -16.63 -3.59
N ALA A 391 21.93 -16.16 -3.58
CA ALA A 391 22.44 -15.25 -4.61
C ALA A 391 22.80 -16.03 -5.87
N VAL A 392 22.38 -15.53 -7.04
CA VAL A 392 22.81 -16.06 -8.34
C VAL A 392 24.15 -15.42 -8.71
N ALA A 393 25.13 -16.24 -9.08
CA ALA A 393 26.48 -15.77 -9.39
C ALA A 393 26.49 -14.82 -10.61
N GLU A 394 27.32 -13.78 -10.60
CA GLU A 394 27.37 -12.78 -11.68
C GLU A 394 27.72 -13.39 -13.05
N ALA A 395 28.64 -14.37 -13.08
CA ALA A 395 28.97 -15.12 -14.29
C ALA A 395 27.75 -15.83 -14.89
N GLU A 396 26.86 -16.31 -14.02
CA GLU A 396 25.66 -17.03 -14.41
C GLU A 396 24.56 -16.08 -14.89
N VAL A 397 24.40 -14.93 -14.22
CA VAL A 397 23.56 -13.83 -14.70
C VAL A 397 24.03 -13.35 -16.08
N LYS A 398 25.34 -13.24 -16.30
CA LYS A 398 25.90 -12.86 -17.60
C LYS A 398 25.57 -13.90 -18.67
N ARG A 399 25.78 -15.19 -18.38
CA ARG A 399 25.47 -16.28 -19.32
C ARG A 399 24.01 -16.26 -19.75
N ALA A 400 23.09 -16.15 -18.79
CA ALA A 400 21.66 -16.05 -19.08
C ALA A 400 21.28 -14.75 -19.80
N THR A 401 21.98 -13.64 -19.52
CA THR A 401 21.81 -12.37 -20.25
C THR A 401 22.20 -12.48 -21.72
N ASP A 402 23.32 -13.14 -22.02
CA ASP A 402 23.79 -13.34 -23.39
C ASP A 402 22.75 -14.17 -24.18
N VAL A 403 22.26 -15.27 -23.60
CA VAL A 403 21.20 -16.12 -24.21
C VAL A 403 19.89 -15.37 -24.35
N LYS A 404 19.43 -14.67 -23.30
CA LYS A 404 18.23 -13.83 -23.37
C LYS A 404 18.31 -12.85 -24.52
N THR A 405 19.43 -12.13 -24.65
CA THR A 405 19.63 -11.12 -25.70
C THR A 405 19.57 -11.72 -27.10
N GLN A 406 20.16 -12.91 -27.28
CA GLN A 406 20.16 -13.62 -28.56
C GLN A 406 18.76 -14.07 -28.99
N HIS A 407 17.91 -14.49 -28.04
CA HIS A 407 16.61 -15.10 -28.34
C HIS A 407 15.40 -14.17 -28.09
N GLU A 408 15.60 -12.98 -27.53
CA GLU A 408 14.54 -12.05 -27.15
C GLU A 408 13.58 -11.75 -28.31
N ALA A 409 14.10 -11.39 -29.49
CA ALA A 409 13.27 -11.04 -30.64
C ALA A 409 12.42 -12.22 -31.13
N ALA A 410 12.95 -13.44 -31.08
CA ALA A 410 12.23 -14.65 -31.47
C ALA A 410 11.16 -15.03 -30.44
N LEU A 411 11.47 -14.93 -29.15
CA LEU A 411 10.52 -15.20 -28.07
C LEU A 411 9.38 -14.17 -28.07
N MET A 412 9.70 -12.89 -28.19
CA MET A 412 8.72 -11.79 -28.23
C MET A 412 7.92 -11.73 -29.54
N ALA A 413 8.25 -12.56 -30.55
CA ALA A 413 7.45 -12.69 -31.76
C ALA A 413 6.14 -13.47 -31.52
N ASP A 414 6.07 -14.29 -30.46
CA ASP A 414 4.82 -14.88 -30.01
C ASP A 414 3.96 -13.82 -29.31
N PRO A 415 2.74 -13.51 -29.79
CA PRO A 415 1.88 -12.46 -29.23
C PRO A 415 1.38 -12.73 -27.81
N ALA A 416 1.59 -13.94 -27.28
CA ALA A 416 1.35 -14.29 -25.89
C ALA A 416 2.53 -13.92 -24.98
N VAL A 417 3.75 -13.78 -25.51
CA VAL A 417 4.91 -13.38 -24.69
C VAL A 417 4.88 -11.87 -24.47
N ILE A 418 4.74 -11.48 -23.21
CA ILE A 418 4.61 -10.10 -22.74
C ILE A 418 5.81 -9.62 -21.91
N GLY A 419 6.89 -10.40 -21.91
CA GLY A 419 8.19 -9.96 -21.46
C GLY A 419 9.22 -11.07 -21.39
N VAL A 420 10.49 -10.71 -21.52
CA VAL A 420 11.62 -11.65 -21.39
C VAL A 420 12.73 -11.00 -20.57
N GLY A 421 13.22 -11.69 -19.55
CA GLY A 421 14.25 -11.19 -18.63
C GLY A 421 15.16 -12.29 -18.10
N VAL A 422 15.96 -11.96 -17.08
CA VAL A 422 16.88 -12.88 -16.42
C VAL A 422 16.58 -12.94 -14.92
N GLY A 423 16.34 -14.14 -14.39
CA GLY A 423 15.99 -14.38 -13.00
C GLY A 423 16.60 -15.69 -12.49
N ALA A 424 16.28 -16.08 -11.26
CA ALA A 424 16.73 -17.37 -10.72
C ALA A 424 15.91 -18.52 -11.32
N SER A 425 16.54 -19.67 -11.56
CA SER A 425 15.79 -20.88 -11.92
C SER A 425 14.86 -21.30 -10.79
N GLU A 426 13.72 -21.88 -11.14
CA GLU A 426 12.76 -22.38 -10.17
C GLU A 426 13.21 -23.69 -9.51
N ASP A 427 13.83 -24.57 -10.30
CA ASP A 427 14.28 -25.91 -9.88
C ASP A 427 15.76 -25.97 -9.50
N SER A 428 16.50 -24.88 -9.70
CA SER A 428 17.92 -24.74 -9.32
C SER A 428 18.22 -23.29 -8.97
N PRO A 429 17.82 -22.80 -7.77
CA PRO A 429 17.84 -21.37 -7.44
C PRO A 429 19.21 -20.67 -7.45
N GLU A 430 20.30 -21.43 -7.49
CA GLU A 430 21.67 -20.92 -7.65
C GLU A 430 22.02 -20.60 -9.12
N GLU A 431 21.28 -21.17 -10.07
CA GLU A 431 21.43 -20.95 -11.51
C GLU A 431 20.51 -19.83 -12.02
N ALA A 432 20.92 -19.18 -13.11
CA ALA A 432 20.09 -18.19 -13.80
C ALA A 432 19.20 -18.87 -14.84
N ALA A 433 18.05 -18.26 -15.06
CA ALA A 433 17.09 -18.66 -16.07
C ALA A 433 16.67 -17.48 -16.94
N VAL A 434 16.34 -17.76 -18.20
CA VAL A 434 15.58 -16.85 -19.05
C VAL A 434 14.14 -16.88 -18.56
N VAL A 435 13.68 -15.77 -17.97
CA VAL A 435 12.32 -15.62 -17.45
C VAL A 435 11.44 -15.11 -18.57
N ILE A 436 10.36 -15.82 -18.86
CA ILE A 436 9.43 -15.52 -19.95
C ILE A 436 8.05 -15.27 -19.36
N TYR A 437 7.57 -14.03 -19.47
CA TYR A 437 6.25 -13.62 -19.02
C TYR A 437 5.24 -13.86 -20.13
N VAL A 438 4.17 -14.60 -19.84
CA VAL A 438 3.17 -15.01 -20.80
C VAL A 438 1.80 -14.50 -20.37
N ASP A 439 1.06 -13.92 -21.31
CA ASP A 439 -0.30 -13.44 -21.15
C ASP A 439 -1.24 -14.61 -20.87
N LYS A 440 -1.85 -14.62 -19.69
CA LYS A 440 -2.76 -15.68 -19.21
C LYS A 440 -3.99 -15.87 -20.10
N GLU A 441 -4.33 -14.88 -20.91
CA GLU A 441 -5.50 -14.91 -21.80
C GLU A 441 -5.17 -15.44 -23.20
N LYS A 442 -3.90 -15.76 -23.49
CA LYS A 442 -3.45 -16.19 -24.82
C LYS A 442 -2.77 -17.55 -24.79
N ALA A 443 -3.06 -18.35 -25.82
CA ALA A 443 -2.29 -19.56 -26.10
C ALA A 443 -0.94 -19.18 -26.72
N HIS A 444 0.09 -19.97 -26.40
CA HIS A 444 1.45 -19.78 -26.88
C HIS A 444 2.05 -21.10 -27.37
N ALA A 445 3.08 -21.04 -28.20
CA ALA A 445 3.83 -22.24 -28.57
C ALA A 445 4.59 -22.82 -27.35
N PRO A 446 4.88 -24.13 -27.32
CA PRO A 446 5.67 -24.72 -26.24
C PRO A 446 7.02 -23.99 -26.07
N ILE A 447 7.28 -23.49 -24.86
CA ILE A 447 8.54 -22.86 -24.51
C ILE A 447 9.53 -23.95 -24.08
N PRO A 448 10.71 -24.07 -24.71
CA PRO A 448 11.71 -25.06 -24.30
C PRO A 448 12.12 -24.87 -22.84
N ALA A 449 12.29 -25.96 -22.09
CA ALA A 449 12.76 -25.90 -20.69
C ALA A 449 14.21 -25.36 -20.57
N VAL A 450 14.98 -25.42 -21.66
CA VAL A 450 16.36 -24.94 -21.77
C VAL A 450 16.55 -24.31 -23.15
N ILE A 451 17.20 -23.15 -23.21
CA ILE A 451 17.62 -22.45 -24.42
C ILE A 451 19.13 -22.23 -24.33
N ASP A 452 19.90 -22.75 -25.28
CA ASP A 452 21.36 -22.66 -25.32
C ASP A 452 22.05 -23.01 -23.97
N GLY A 453 21.53 -24.04 -23.30
CA GLY A 453 22.02 -24.51 -22.01
C GLY A 453 21.58 -23.67 -20.81
N VAL A 454 20.82 -22.58 -20.99
CA VAL A 454 20.23 -21.77 -19.91
C VAL A 454 18.79 -22.24 -19.67
N ARG A 455 18.42 -22.45 -18.41
CA ARG A 455 17.07 -22.86 -18.04
C ARG A 455 16.05 -21.77 -18.38
N THR A 456 14.80 -22.16 -18.59
CA THR A 456 13.70 -21.20 -18.75
C THR A 456 12.76 -21.24 -17.55
N LYS A 457 12.16 -20.10 -17.24
CA LYS A 457 11.12 -19.97 -16.23
C LYS A 457 9.94 -19.23 -16.83
N VAL A 458 8.80 -19.88 -16.91
CA VAL A 458 7.58 -19.29 -17.48
C VAL A 458 6.72 -18.72 -16.35
N ILE A 459 6.33 -17.45 -16.48
CA ILE A 459 5.44 -16.76 -15.54
C ILE A 459 4.18 -16.36 -16.28
N VAL A 460 3.08 -17.03 -15.99
CA VAL A 460 1.76 -16.71 -16.55
C VAL A 460 1.14 -15.55 -15.77
N THR A 461 0.82 -14.45 -16.45
CA THR A 461 0.35 -13.22 -15.82
C THR A 461 -0.51 -12.36 -16.77
N ASP A 462 -1.07 -11.27 -16.27
CA ASP A 462 -1.76 -10.25 -17.06
C ASP A 462 -0.79 -9.17 -17.58
N ARG A 463 -1.22 -8.39 -18.58
CA ARG A 463 -0.39 -7.33 -19.19
C ARG A 463 0.07 -6.29 -18.15
N PHE A 464 1.32 -5.85 -18.28
CA PHE A 464 1.87 -4.76 -17.48
C PHE A 464 1.23 -3.42 -17.83
N ARG A 465 0.84 -2.64 -16.83
CA ARG A 465 0.16 -1.36 -17.01
C ARG A 465 0.76 -0.29 -16.11
N ALA A 466 0.86 0.92 -16.64
CA ALA A 466 1.07 2.13 -15.86
C ALA A 466 -0.30 2.70 -15.48
N THR A 467 -0.89 2.19 -14.40
CA THR A 467 -2.20 2.63 -13.92
C THR A 467 -2.07 3.73 -12.88
N ALA A 468 -2.67 4.89 -13.16
CA ALA A 468 -3.11 5.79 -12.09
C ALA A 468 -4.37 5.21 -11.43
N ASN A 469 -4.55 5.39 -10.10
CA ASN A 469 -5.87 5.13 -9.52
C ASN A 469 -6.83 6.15 -10.11
N ASN A 470 -7.86 5.67 -10.78
CA ASN A 470 -8.98 6.47 -11.22
C ASN A 470 -10.05 6.39 -10.14
N THR A 471 -10.32 7.49 -9.45
CA THR A 471 -11.57 7.62 -8.70
C THR A 471 -12.56 8.35 -9.59
N THR A 472 -13.64 7.66 -9.97
CA THR A 472 -14.84 8.32 -10.49
C THR A 472 -15.58 8.94 -9.29
N ASP A 473 -15.43 10.23 -9.06
CA ASP A 473 -16.26 10.91 -8.06
C ASP A 473 -17.69 11.03 -8.63
N ALA A 474 -18.53 10.04 -8.34
CA ALA A 474 -19.94 10.04 -8.71
C ALA A 474 -20.77 11.11 -7.95
N SER A 475 -20.14 11.97 -7.13
CA SER A 475 -20.84 12.92 -6.27
C SER A 475 -20.81 14.39 -6.71
N GLN A 476 -20.08 14.77 -7.76
CA GLN A 476 -19.98 16.19 -8.16
C GLN A 476 -20.64 16.47 -9.51
N ARG A 477 -21.99 16.52 -9.48
CA ARG A 477 -22.77 17.26 -10.48
C ARG A 477 -22.25 18.70 -10.53
N ASP A 478 -21.95 19.17 -11.74
CA ASP A 478 -21.66 20.58 -12.00
C ASP A 478 -22.86 21.42 -11.52
N PRO A 479 -22.68 22.36 -10.57
CA PRO A 479 -23.72 23.31 -10.22
C PRO A 479 -23.64 24.51 -11.18
N THR A 480 -23.81 24.28 -12.47
CA THR A 480 -24.06 25.34 -13.46
C THR A 480 -25.22 25.00 -14.38
#